data_AF-A0A966TML7-F1
#
_entry.id   AF-A0A966TML7-F1
#
_cell.length_a   1.000
_cell.length_b   1.000
_cell.length_c   1.000
_cell.angle_alpha   90.00
_cell.angle_beta   90.00
_cell.angle_gamma   90.00
#
_symmetry.space_group_name_H-M   'P 1'
#
loop_
_entity.id
_entity.type
_entity.pdbx_description
1 polymer ?
#
loop_
_entity_poly.entity_id
_entity_poly.type
_entity_poly.pdbx_seq_one_letter_code
_entity_poly.pdbx_strand_id
1 'polypeptide(L)'
;MTLGEAQLFYQQLLQPATDPSEAKAMATLLLEHVLQIDRNELHKQHRTALSSLQQEQLSTLANRVATGEPLQYVTGEAWFCGLKLMVNQSVLIPRPETEELVEWIISHCRFPVSALQILDAGTGSGCIALALKRRIRKATVTALDIDPAALAVARHSCPWQTLSSVTPPT
;
A
#
# COMPACT_ATOMS: atom_id res chain seq x y z
N MET A 1 14.41 25.05 -1.51
CA MET A 1 14.47 23.98 -0.50
C MET A 1 15.15 22.76 -1.11
N THR A 2 16.23 22.28 -0.50
CA THR A 2 16.89 21.02 -0.90
C THR A 2 16.10 19.80 -0.42
N LEU A 3 16.37 18.60 -0.95
CA LEU A 3 15.71 17.36 -0.50
C LEU A 3 15.91 17.12 1.00
N GLY A 4 17.12 17.39 1.51
CA GLY A 4 17.43 17.30 2.93
C GLY A 4 16.66 18.29 3.80
N GLU A 5 16.60 19.56 3.37
CA GLU A 5 15.80 20.58 4.04
C GLU A 5 14.30 20.21 4.03
N ALA A 6 13.81 19.68 2.92
CA ALA A 6 12.43 19.23 2.78
C ALA A 6 12.11 18.08 3.74
N GLN A 7 12.99 17.07 3.84
CA GLN A 7 12.78 15.95 4.75
C GLN A 7 12.67 16.42 6.20
N LEU A 8 13.57 17.32 6.62
CA LEU A 8 13.54 17.88 7.96
C LEU A 8 12.27 18.72 8.20
N PHE A 9 11.90 19.56 7.23
CA PHE A 9 10.72 20.41 7.31
C PHE A 9 9.43 19.58 7.46
N TYR A 10 9.22 18.59 6.59
CA TYR A 10 8.01 17.75 6.65
C TYR A 10 8.02 16.80 7.84
N GLN A 11 9.19 16.33 8.31
CA GLN A 11 9.27 15.60 9.56
C GLN A 11 8.75 16.45 10.73
N GLN A 12 9.16 17.71 10.83
CA GLN A 12 8.69 18.62 11.88
C GLN A 12 7.19 18.92 11.75
N LEU A 13 6.68 19.06 10.53
CA LEU A 13 5.25 19.26 10.28
C LEU A 13 4.39 18.07 10.75
N LEU A 14 4.89 16.85 10.58
CA LEU A 14 4.15 15.62 10.91
C LEU A 14 4.33 15.17 12.36
N GLN A 15 5.38 15.62 13.04
CA GLN A 15 5.71 15.24 14.42
C GLN A 15 4.58 15.49 15.46
N PRO A 16 3.69 16.51 15.34
CA PRO A 16 2.57 16.64 16.28
C PRO A 16 1.56 15.48 16.24
N ALA A 17 1.50 14.75 15.12
CA ALA A 17 0.55 13.66 14.90
C ALA A 17 1.09 12.26 15.26
N THR A 18 2.40 12.13 15.54
CA THR A 18 3.08 10.84 15.70
C THR A 18 4.44 10.99 16.42
N ASP A 19 5.14 9.90 16.74
CA ASP A 19 6.49 9.97 17.29
C ASP A 19 7.53 10.45 16.24
N PRO A 20 8.71 10.94 16.68
CA PRO A 20 9.71 11.50 15.77
C PRO A 20 10.25 10.53 14.72
N SER A 21 10.29 9.23 15.02
CA SER A 21 10.82 8.20 14.11
C SER A 21 9.81 7.86 13.02
N GLU A 22 8.53 7.76 13.38
CA GLU A 22 7.44 7.58 12.43
C GLU A 22 7.26 8.84 11.57
N ALA A 23 7.30 10.05 12.15
CA ALA A 23 7.27 11.30 11.38
C ALA A 23 8.37 11.37 10.30
N LYS A 24 9.59 10.95 10.64
CA LYS A 24 10.70 10.87 9.68
C LYS A 24 10.44 9.85 8.58
N ALA A 25 9.90 8.68 8.94
CA ALA A 25 9.55 7.65 7.98
C ALA A 25 8.45 8.14 7.01
N MET A 26 7.42 8.80 7.52
CA MET A 26 6.34 9.38 6.72
C MET A 26 6.84 10.48 5.78
N ALA A 27 7.66 11.42 6.28
CA ALA A 27 8.25 12.47 5.44
C ALA A 27 9.11 11.87 4.32
N THR A 28 9.85 10.80 4.61
CA THR A 28 10.64 10.07 3.61
C THR A 28 9.74 9.43 2.56
N LEU A 29 8.68 8.75 2.97
CA LEU A 29 7.73 8.12 2.05
C LEU A 29 7.01 9.13 1.15
N LEU A 30 6.67 10.31 1.68
CA LEU A 30 6.10 11.40 0.87
C LEU A 30 7.07 11.92 -0.19
N LEU A 31 8.36 12.07 0.18
CA LEU A 31 9.42 12.44 -0.76
C LEU A 31 9.60 11.38 -1.84
N GLU A 32 9.71 10.11 -1.46
CA GLU A 32 9.80 8.98 -2.40
C GLU A 32 8.60 8.97 -3.35
N HIS A 33 7.39 9.20 -2.84
CA HIS A 33 6.16 9.24 -3.63
C HIS A 33 6.12 10.42 -4.62
N VAL A 34 6.46 11.64 -4.21
CA VAL A 34 6.42 12.81 -5.12
C VAL A 34 7.55 12.76 -6.16
N LEU A 35 8.72 12.28 -5.76
CA LEU A 35 9.91 12.25 -6.60
C LEU A 35 10.01 10.99 -7.47
N GLN A 36 9.26 9.94 -7.14
CA GLN A 36 9.35 8.61 -7.76
C GLN A 36 10.76 8.02 -7.70
N ILE A 37 11.43 8.21 -6.56
CA ILE A 37 12.77 7.67 -6.26
C ILE A 37 12.73 6.88 -4.95
N ASP A 38 13.71 6.00 -4.74
CA ASP A 38 13.87 5.28 -3.48
C ASP A 38 14.73 6.05 -2.46
N ARG A 39 14.76 5.56 -1.22
CA ARG A 39 15.56 6.09 -0.10
C ARG A 39 17.05 6.25 -0.41
N ASN A 40 17.63 5.37 -1.21
CA ASN A 40 19.05 5.41 -1.53
C ASN A 40 19.32 6.58 -2.48
N GLU A 41 18.49 6.73 -3.51
CA GLU A 41 18.54 7.88 -4.41
C GLU A 41 18.25 9.19 -3.68
N LEU A 42 17.28 9.21 -2.76
CA LEU A 42 17.00 10.38 -1.93
C LEU A 42 18.24 10.80 -1.11
N HIS A 43 18.97 9.84 -0.53
CA HIS A 43 20.22 10.11 0.17
C HIS A 43 21.32 10.66 -0.74
N LYS A 44 21.51 10.07 -1.93
CA LYS A 44 22.51 10.54 -2.89
C LYS A 44 22.22 11.96 -3.36
N GLN A 45 20.94 12.28 -3.54
CA GLN A 45 20.45 13.55 -4.07
C GLN A 45 20.09 14.55 -2.97
N HIS A 46 20.54 14.35 -1.72
CA HIS A 46 20.14 15.16 -0.57
C HIS A 46 20.36 16.69 -0.75
N ARG A 47 21.31 17.09 -1.59
CA ARG A 47 21.61 18.51 -1.90
C ARG A 47 20.85 19.06 -3.11
N THR A 48 20.13 18.23 -3.84
CA THR A 48 19.32 18.63 -5.01
C THR A 48 18.14 19.49 -4.56
N ALA A 49 17.80 20.51 -5.34
CA ALA A 49 16.66 21.38 -5.07
C ALA A 49 15.36 20.77 -5.60
N LEU A 50 14.26 20.91 -4.83
CA LEU A 50 12.92 20.59 -5.32
C LEU A 50 12.44 21.65 -6.31
N SER A 51 11.76 21.23 -7.37
CA SER A 51 11.00 22.14 -8.23
C SER A 51 9.82 22.76 -7.47
N SER A 52 9.28 23.88 -7.97
CA SER A 52 8.09 24.51 -7.37
C SER A 52 6.89 23.56 -7.34
N LEU A 53 6.69 22.80 -8.42
CA LEU A 53 5.62 21.80 -8.51
C LEU A 53 5.78 20.69 -7.46
N GLN A 54 7.00 20.17 -7.27
CA GLN A 54 7.25 19.14 -6.26
C GLN A 54 7.03 19.66 -4.84
N GLN A 55 7.40 20.92 -4.56
CA GLN A 55 7.14 21.56 -3.28
C GLN A 55 5.64 21.73 -3.01
N GLU A 56 4.87 22.14 -4.02
CA GLU A 56 3.41 22.27 -3.93
C GLU A 56 2.73 20.91 -3.69
N GLN A 57 3.14 19.89 -4.43
CA GLN A 57 2.65 18.52 -4.26
C GLN A 57 2.95 17.99 -2.85
N LEU A 58 4.19 18.11 -2.39
CA LEU A 58 4.58 17.67 -1.05
C LEU A 58 3.82 18.43 0.03
N SER A 59 3.66 19.75 -0.10
CA SER A 59 2.90 20.56 0.84
C SER A 59 1.45 20.09 0.93
N THR A 60 0.80 19.87 -0.21
CA THR A 60 -0.58 19.39 -0.28
C THR A 60 -0.74 18.03 0.42
N LEU A 61 0.13 17.06 0.10
CA LEU A 61 0.05 15.72 0.68
C LEU A 61 0.40 15.72 2.17
N ALA A 62 1.46 16.43 2.57
CA ALA A 62 1.88 16.49 3.97
C ALA A 62 0.83 17.15 4.86
N ASN A 63 0.12 18.17 4.37
CA ASN A 63 -0.97 18.79 5.11
C ASN A 63 -2.14 17.82 5.34
N ARG A 64 -2.52 17.02 4.33
CA ARG A 64 -3.54 15.98 4.50
C ARG A 64 -3.17 14.99 5.60
N VAL A 65 -1.92 14.54 5.61
CA VAL A 65 -1.39 13.65 6.66
C VAL A 65 -1.40 14.35 8.03
N ALA A 66 -0.94 15.61 8.10
CA ALA A 66 -0.92 16.38 9.33
C ALA A 66 -2.33 16.61 9.92
N THR A 67 -3.36 16.64 9.08
CA THR A 67 -4.77 16.71 9.51
C THR A 67 -5.38 15.36 9.91
N GLY A 68 -4.58 14.29 9.93
CA GLY A 68 -5.00 12.97 10.40
C GLY A 68 -5.42 11.99 9.30
N GLU A 69 -5.27 12.34 8.02
CA GLU A 69 -5.50 11.38 6.94
C GLU A 69 -4.37 10.33 6.89
N PRO A 70 -4.68 9.01 6.87
CA PRO A 70 -3.64 7.99 6.77
C PRO A 70 -2.73 8.18 5.56
N LEU A 71 -1.41 8.06 5.77
CA LEU A 71 -0.40 8.23 4.73
C LEU A 71 -0.66 7.35 3.49
N GLN A 72 -1.14 6.13 3.71
CA GLN A 72 -1.43 5.17 2.64
C GLN A 72 -2.59 5.64 1.76
N TYR A 73 -3.59 6.32 2.30
CA TYR A 73 -4.66 6.93 1.48
C TYR A 73 -4.19 8.20 0.78
N VAL A 74 -3.29 8.96 1.41
CA VAL A 74 -2.69 10.15 0.79
C VAL A 74 -1.81 9.77 -0.41
N THR A 75 -1.02 8.71 -0.29
CA THR A 75 -0.16 8.17 -1.36
C THR A 75 -0.89 7.21 -2.30
N GLY A 76 -2.09 6.75 -1.92
CA GLY A 76 -2.90 5.78 -2.68
C GLY A 76 -2.35 4.36 -2.67
N GLU A 77 -1.34 4.05 -1.85
CA GLU A 77 -0.59 2.79 -1.90
C GLU A 77 -0.26 2.25 -0.50
N ALA A 78 -0.22 0.93 -0.37
CA ALA A 78 0.22 0.22 0.83
C ALA A 78 1.06 -1.00 0.45
N TRP A 79 2.04 -1.33 1.28
CA TRP A 79 2.81 -2.57 1.13
C TRP A 79 2.17 -3.70 1.93
N PHE A 80 2.06 -4.88 1.32
CA PHE A 80 1.55 -6.08 1.97
C PHE A 80 2.22 -7.34 1.42
N CYS A 81 2.87 -8.12 2.28
CA CYS A 81 3.65 -9.32 1.89
C CYS A 81 4.73 -9.03 0.82
N GLY A 82 5.22 -7.79 0.69
CA GLY A 82 6.12 -7.38 -0.41
C GLY A 82 5.42 -7.11 -1.75
N LEU A 83 4.09 -7.02 -1.77
CA LEU A 83 3.31 -6.44 -2.87
C LEU A 83 3.04 -4.97 -2.57
N LYS A 84 3.12 -4.12 -3.59
CA LYS A 84 2.60 -2.75 -3.55
C LYS A 84 1.16 -2.79 -4.05
N LEU A 85 0.21 -2.44 -3.19
CA LEU A 85 -1.22 -2.50 -3.46
C LEU A 85 -1.78 -1.09 -3.49
N MET A 86 -2.73 -0.85 -4.39
CA MET A 86 -3.52 0.38 -4.38
C MET A 86 -4.52 0.34 -3.23
N VAL A 87 -4.67 1.46 -2.53
CA VAL A 87 -5.65 1.64 -1.46
C VAL A 87 -6.30 3.02 -1.55
N ASN A 88 -7.53 3.10 -1.08
CA ASN A 88 -8.27 4.35 -0.94
C ASN A 88 -9.32 4.19 0.18
N GLN A 89 -10.16 5.20 0.37
CA GLN A 89 -11.19 5.20 1.43
C GLN A 89 -12.26 4.10 1.30
N SER A 90 -12.35 3.39 0.16
CA SER A 90 -13.27 2.28 -0.05
C SER A 90 -12.75 0.93 0.46
N VAL A 91 -11.49 0.87 0.94
CA VAL A 91 -10.88 -0.38 1.43
C VAL A 91 -10.14 -0.15 2.73
N LEU A 92 -10.03 -1.19 3.56
CA LEU A 92 -9.13 -1.13 4.71
C LEU A 92 -7.67 -1.17 4.26
N ILE A 93 -6.84 -0.35 4.92
CA ILE A 93 -5.38 -0.42 4.78
C ILE A 93 -4.91 -1.79 5.28
N PRO A 94 -4.19 -2.58 4.47
CA PRO A 94 -3.64 -3.86 4.90
C PRO A 94 -2.80 -3.73 6.16
N ARG A 95 -3.01 -4.63 7.11
CA ARG A 95 -2.32 -4.62 8.42
C ARG A 95 -1.20 -5.66 8.47
N PRO A 96 -0.06 -5.37 9.14
CA PRO A 96 1.03 -6.33 9.28
C PRO A 96 0.61 -7.68 9.86
N GLU A 97 -0.30 -7.68 10.84
CA GLU A 97 -0.84 -8.89 11.47
C GLU A 97 -1.57 -9.79 10.46
N THR A 98 -2.12 -9.21 9.39
CA THR A 98 -2.76 -9.97 8.30
C THR A 98 -1.72 -10.68 7.41
N GLU A 99 -0.46 -10.27 7.42
CA GLU A 99 0.62 -11.00 6.73
C GLU A 99 0.90 -12.35 7.41
N GLU A 100 0.83 -12.40 8.74
CA GLU A 100 0.99 -13.65 9.51
C GLU A 100 -0.09 -14.66 9.15
N LEU A 101 -1.32 -14.21 8.90
CA LEU A 101 -2.41 -15.07 8.42
C LEU A 101 -2.08 -15.71 7.07
N VAL A 102 -1.51 -14.95 6.14
CA VAL A 102 -1.11 -15.46 4.82
C VAL A 102 -0.03 -16.54 4.96
N GLU A 103 1.00 -16.29 5.77
CA GLU A 103 2.05 -17.28 6.02
C GLU A 103 1.50 -18.52 6.73
N TRP A 104 0.56 -18.35 7.66
CA TRP A 104 -0.12 -19.45 8.33
C TRP A 104 -0.90 -20.33 7.33
N ILE A 105 -1.69 -19.74 6.43
CA ILE A 105 -2.40 -20.46 5.37
C ILE A 105 -1.41 -21.26 4.50
N ILE A 106 -0.32 -20.62 4.05
CA ILE A 106 0.69 -21.27 3.20
C ILE A 106 1.33 -22.47 3.91
N SER A 107 1.67 -22.33 5.19
CA SER A 107 2.29 -23.41 5.97
C SER A 107 1.35 -24.61 6.17
N HIS A 108 0.03 -24.38 6.23
CA HIS A 108 -0.98 -25.43 6.41
C HIS A 108 -1.38 -26.10 5.09
N CYS A 109 -1.24 -25.42 3.96
CA CYS A 109 -1.48 -25.98 2.64
C CYS A 109 -0.35 -26.94 2.21
N ARG A 110 -0.28 -28.13 2.84
CA ARG A 110 0.63 -29.24 2.50
C ARG A 110 0.15 -30.14 1.35
N PHE A 111 -1.01 -29.83 0.76
CA PHE A 111 -1.61 -30.61 -0.32
C PHE A 111 -0.82 -30.46 -1.63
N PRO A 112 -0.89 -31.44 -2.56
CA PRO A 112 -0.33 -31.27 -3.90
C PRO A 112 -0.90 -30.01 -4.53
N VAL A 113 -0.02 -29.02 -4.73
CA VAL A 113 -0.32 -27.60 -4.99
C VAL A 113 -1.07 -27.37 -6.32
N SER A 114 -1.29 -28.41 -7.12
CA SER A 114 -1.78 -28.32 -8.50
C SER A 114 -3.27 -28.02 -8.68
N ALA A 115 -4.08 -27.93 -7.62
CA ALA A 115 -5.53 -27.68 -7.76
C ALA A 115 -6.21 -26.97 -6.57
N LEU A 116 -5.46 -26.19 -5.76
CA LEU A 116 -6.07 -25.47 -4.63
C LEU A 116 -7.06 -24.42 -5.14
N GLN A 117 -8.31 -24.48 -4.66
CA GLN A 117 -9.32 -23.44 -4.83
C GLN A 117 -9.46 -22.68 -3.51
N ILE A 118 -9.20 -21.38 -3.56
CA ILE A 118 -9.18 -20.51 -2.38
C ILE A 118 -10.23 -19.42 -2.60
N LEU A 119 -11.06 -19.18 -1.59
CA LEU A 119 -12.02 -18.08 -1.56
C LEU A 119 -11.58 -17.06 -0.50
N ASP A 120 -11.42 -15.81 -0.92
CA ASP A 120 -11.21 -14.66 -0.04
C ASP A 120 -12.49 -13.83 0.00
N ALA A 121 -13.18 -13.85 1.14
CA ALA A 121 -14.47 -13.17 1.33
C ALA A 121 -14.26 -11.88 2.12
N GLY A 122 -14.71 -10.74 1.57
CA GLY A 122 -14.38 -9.41 2.09
C GLY A 122 -12.96 -9.00 1.70
N THR A 123 -12.61 -9.22 0.42
CA THR A 123 -11.24 -9.09 -0.08
C THR A 123 -10.69 -7.66 0.04
N GLY A 124 -11.55 -6.64 0.11
CA GLY A 124 -11.15 -5.25 0.26
C GLY A 124 -10.19 -4.82 -0.85
N SER A 125 -8.95 -4.47 -0.48
CA SER A 125 -7.86 -4.13 -1.41
C SER A 125 -7.31 -5.32 -2.22
N GLY A 126 -7.79 -6.54 -1.96
CA GLY A 126 -7.29 -7.77 -2.55
C GLY A 126 -6.05 -8.32 -1.86
N CYS A 127 -5.66 -7.78 -0.70
CA CYS A 127 -4.35 -8.02 -0.11
C CYS A 127 -4.05 -9.50 0.16
N ILE A 128 -4.98 -10.23 0.78
CA ILE A 128 -4.85 -11.67 1.05
C ILE A 128 -4.89 -12.46 -0.26
N ALA A 129 -5.92 -12.26 -1.09
CA ALA A 129 -6.06 -12.96 -2.37
C ALA A 129 -4.82 -12.84 -3.26
N LEU A 130 -4.28 -11.63 -3.42
CA LEU A 130 -3.10 -11.35 -4.23
C LEU A 130 -1.83 -11.97 -3.64
N ALA A 131 -1.66 -11.89 -2.31
CA ALA A 131 -0.53 -12.51 -1.63
C ALA A 131 -0.53 -14.03 -1.79
N LEU A 132 -1.68 -14.68 -1.58
CA LEU A 132 -1.85 -16.13 -1.78
C LEU A 132 -1.63 -16.52 -3.24
N LYS A 133 -2.19 -15.79 -4.21
CA LYS A 133 -2.00 -16.09 -5.64
C LYS A 133 -0.53 -16.00 -6.06
N ARG A 134 0.22 -15.03 -5.53
CA ARG A 134 1.65 -14.89 -5.82
C ARG A 134 2.48 -16.03 -5.22
N ARG A 135 2.18 -16.45 -3.99
CA ARG A 135 2.92 -17.50 -3.28
C ARG A 135 2.55 -18.91 -3.78
N ILE A 136 1.28 -19.12 -4.15
CA ILE A 136 0.73 -20.40 -4.59
C ILE A 136 0.27 -20.27 -6.05
N ARG A 137 1.24 -20.18 -6.98
CA ARG A 137 0.94 -19.83 -8.40
C ARG A 137 -0.13 -20.70 -9.06
N LYS A 138 -0.18 -21.99 -8.71
CA LYS A 138 -1.13 -22.98 -9.26
C LYS A 138 -2.52 -22.95 -8.61
N ALA A 139 -2.70 -22.23 -7.50
CA ALA A 139 -4.02 -22.07 -6.90
C ALA A 139 -4.91 -21.16 -7.76
N THR A 140 -6.19 -21.49 -7.82
CA THR A 140 -7.24 -20.58 -8.25
C THR A 140 -7.71 -19.83 -7.02
N VAL A 141 -7.60 -18.51 -7.04
CA VAL A 141 -8.05 -17.65 -5.94
C VAL A 141 -9.23 -16.84 -6.47
N THR A 142 -10.35 -16.91 -5.76
CA THR A 142 -11.55 -16.11 -6.01
C THR A 142 -11.67 -15.09 -4.89
N ALA A 143 -11.85 -13.83 -5.27
CA ALA A 143 -11.93 -12.71 -4.34
C ALA A 143 -13.33 -12.08 -4.43
N LEU A 144 -14.03 -12.00 -3.31
CA LEU A 144 -15.37 -11.46 -3.20
C LEU A 144 -15.39 -10.26 -2.27
N ASP A 145 -16.19 -9.27 -2.61
CA ASP A 145 -16.58 -8.19 -1.72
C ASP A 145 -18.02 -7.79 -2.02
N ILE A 146 -18.71 -7.29 -1.00
CA ILE A 146 -20.05 -6.71 -1.18
C ILE A 146 -19.94 -5.30 -1.77
N ASP A 147 -18.83 -4.59 -1.52
CA ASP A 147 -18.61 -3.26 -2.05
C ASP A 147 -17.99 -3.33 -3.46
N PRO A 148 -18.69 -2.88 -4.52
CA PRO A 148 -18.12 -2.82 -5.85
C PRO A 148 -16.91 -1.89 -5.96
N ALA A 149 -16.79 -0.87 -5.10
CA ALA A 149 -15.63 0.02 -5.07
C ALA A 149 -14.38 -0.71 -4.53
N ALA A 150 -14.54 -1.56 -3.51
CA ALA A 150 -13.47 -2.43 -3.03
C ALA A 150 -12.99 -3.39 -4.13
N LEU A 151 -13.92 -4.03 -4.84
CA LEU A 151 -13.57 -4.89 -5.98
C LEU A 151 -12.83 -4.13 -7.09
N ALA A 152 -13.20 -2.86 -7.35
CA ALA A 152 -12.47 -2.02 -8.29
C ALA A 152 -11.02 -1.80 -7.82
N VAL A 153 -10.80 -1.52 -6.53
CA VAL A 153 -9.46 -1.35 -5.96
C VAL A 153 -8.63 -2.64 -6.08
N ALA A 154 -9.21 -3.79 -5.70
CA ALA A 154 -8.55 -5.09 -5.80
C ALA A 154 -8.14 -5.43 -7.25
N ARG A 155 -8.99 -5.09 -8.23
CA ARG A 155 -8.69 -5.29 -9.67
C ARG A 155 -7.52 -4.45 -10.15
N HIS A 156 -7.43 -3.18 -9.74
CA HIS A 156 -6.31 -2.32 -10.14
C HIS A 156 -4.98 -2.79 -9.54
N SER A 157 -5.01 -3.32 -8.32
CA SER A 157 -3.84 -3.92 -7.67
C SER A 157 -3.45 -5.28 -8.25
N CYS A 158 -4.29 -5.85 -9.13
CA CYS A 158 -4.11 -7.20 -9.66
C CYS A 158 -3.35 -7.19 -10.99
N PRO A 159 -2.07 -7.61 -11.01
CA PRO A 159 -1.34 -7.78 -12.26
C PRO A 159 -1.73 -9.08 -13.00
N TRP A 160 -2.61 -9.91 -12.44
CA TRP A 160 -2.94 -11.24 -12.96
C TRP A 160 -4.39 -11.30 -13.50
N GLN A 161 -4.58 -11.71 -14.75
CA GLN A 161 -5.92 -11.88 -15.35
C GLN A 161 -6.75 -13.03 -14.75
N THR A 162 -6.21 -13.81 -13.80
CA THR A 162 -6.84 -15.03 -13.25
C THR A 162 -7.60 -14.83 -11.94
N LEU A 163 -7.67 -13.60 -11.41
CA LEU A 163 -8.55 -13.28 -10.28
C LEU A 163 -9.95 -12.96 -10.80
N SER A 164 -10.84 -13.94 -10.77
CA SER A 164 -12.27 -13.74 -11.02
C SER A 164 -12.90 -13.12 -9.77
N SER A 165 -13.44 -11.92 -9.90
CA SER A 165 -14.27 -11.29 -8.87
C SER A 165 -15.72 -11.58 -9.17
N VAL A 166 -16.46 -12.06 -8.16
CA VAL A 166 -17.90 -12.27 -8.24
C VAL A 166 -18.54 -11.35 -7.21
N THR A 167 -19.50 -10.53 -7.63
CA THR A 167 -20.37 -9.80 -6.70
C THR A 167 -21.43 -10.79 -6.18
N PRO A 168 -21.71 -10.83 -4.87
CA PRO A 168 -22.81 -11.65 -4.37
C PRO A 168 -24.14 -11.21 -5.04
N PRO A 169 -25.05 -12.15 -5.33
CA PRO A 169 -26.37 -11.79 -5.84
C PRO A 169 -27.13 -10.95 -4.80
N THR A 170 -27.76 -9.88 -5.28
CA THR A 170 -28.65 -8.98 -4.50
C THR A 170 -29.86 -9.71 -3.94
#